data_AF-A0A1Y1X3M4-F1
#
_entry.id   AF-A0A1Y1X3M4-F1
#
_cell.length_a   1.000
_cell.length_b   1.000
_cell.length_c   1.000
_cell.angle_alpha   90.00
_cell.angle_beta   90.00
_cell.angle_gamma   90.00
#
_symmetry.space_group_name_H-M   'P 1'
#
loop_
_entity.id
_entity.type
_entity.pdbx_description
1 polymer ?
#
loop_
_entity_poly.entity_id
_entity_poly.type
_entity_poly.pdbx_seq_one_letter_code
_entity_poly.pdbx_strand_id
1 'polypeptide(L)'
;MYFSKAVLISIAVFLQVTATQARVSKDDRCGMINGEKVTCPSGECCSTYGWCGTSKEHCVTDCLFQCKNSKPTTTTKPTTSVKPTSKPSTTTGPNPTKTVISSDWTCGLKGNVFVQCPAGYCCSEYGWCGNTEEYCKGSQPQPQPTNTPGGKVPTGKVIETCNKAGSFAVTFDDGPSEYTGRLLDDLKARNVKVTFFVVGEMLESSQGRQFLKRAYDEGHHIGSHTYTHISLAKSSDSKIRSEMQKTSDAIFKVIGKRPQYMRPPYGEVSTKSLAVMKELGYKVINWNVDTLDWEHKNSQKTLKVYKDTLAKADKKNDRFISLQHDIQLSTINVAGSILDTVIKSGFKITTVADCLGDSGLYQ
;
A
#
# COMPACT_ATOMS: atom_id res chain seq x y z
N MET A 1 68.50 -48.89 16.93
CA MET A 1 68.26 -48.24 15.62
C MET A 1 67.01 -48.88 15.05
N TYR A 2 65.85 -48.27 14.82
CA TYR A 2 65.38 -46.89 14.76
C TYR A 2 63.88 -46.91 15.15
N PHE A 3 63.42 -45.97 15.97
CA PHE A 3 62.00 -45.64 16.10
C PHE A 3 61.54 -44.93 14.83
N SER A 4 60.34 -45.23 14.30
CA SER A 4 59.56 -44.19 13.62
C SER A 4 58.06 -44.51 13.61
N LYS A 5 57.30 -43.60 14.23
CA LYS A 5 55.84 -43.59 14.28
C LYS A 5 55.29 -43.11 12.94
N ALA A 6 54.33 -43.84 12.35
CA ALA A 6 53.54 -43.34 11.24
C ALA A 6 52.47 -42.37 11.77
N VAL A 7 52.55 -41.11 11.34
CA VAL A 7 51.59 -40.05 11.64
C VAL A 7 50.51 -40.05 10.55
N LEU A 8 49.25 -40.19 10.97
CA LEU A 8 48.07 -39.93 10.14
C LEU A 8 47.95 -38.41 9.90
N ILE A 9 48.09 -37.98 8.63
CA ILE A 9 47.84 -36.61 8.21
C ILE A 9 46.39 -36.52 7.72
N SER A 10 45.50 -35.95 8.55
CA SER A 10 44.17 -35.50 8.12
C SER A 10 44.31 -34.21 7.33
N ILE A 11 43.96 -34.24 6.05
CA ILE A 11 43.85 -33.06 5.19
C ILE A 11 42.49 -32.40 5.47
N ALA A 12 42.50 -31.33 6.28
CA ALA A 12 41.36 -30.44 6.41
C ALA A 12 41.38 -29.43 5.26
N VAL A 13 40.40 -29.53 4.35
CA VAL A 13 40.16 -28.52 3.31
C VAL A 13 39.53 -27.29 3.96
N PHE A 14 40.31 -26.24 4.19
CA PHE A 14 39.79 -24.94 4.58
C PHE A 14 39.20 -24.23 3.35
N LEU A 15 37.87 -24.17 3.26
CA LEU A 15 37.19 -23.20 2.43
C LEU A 15 37.45 -21.81 3.03
N GLN A 16 38.35 -21.03 2.43
CA GLN A 16 38.46 -19.61 2.72
C GLN A 16 37.25 -18.89 2.13
N VAL A 17 36.24 -18.63 2.98
CA VAL A 17 35.21 -17.63 2.67
C VAL A 17 35.89 -16.27 2.72
N THR A 18 36.17 -15.70 1.56
CA THR A 18 36.59 -14.30 1.46
C THR A 18 35.46 -13.42 1.99
N ALA A 19 35.69 -12.76 3.12
CA ALA A 19 34.76 -11.77 3.66
C ALA A 19 34.61 -10.62 2.65
N THR A 20 33.44 -10.53 2.00
CA THR A 20 33.09 -9.40 1.14
C THR A 20 33.09 -8.13 1.98
N GLN A 21 33.98 -7.21 1.65
CA GLN A 21 34.12 -5.94 2.33
C GLN A 21 32.83 -5.13 2.16
N ALA A 22 32.29 -4.61 3.27
CA ALA A 22 31.03 -3.88 3.23
C ALA A 22 31.18 -2.58 2.42
N ARG A 23 30.28 -2.35 1.46
CA ARG A 23 30.28 -1.12 0.66
C ARG A 23 29.50 -0.01 1.36
N VAL A 24 29.95 1.24 1.26
CA VAL A 24 29.22 2.39 1.79
C VAL A 24 28.04 2.73 0.89
N SER A 25 26.90 2.99 1.49
CA SER A 25 25.65 3.37 0.83
C SER A 25 25.82 4.66 0.04
N LYS A 26 25.15 4.73 -1.12
CA LYS A 26 25.09 5.92 -1.99
C LYS A 26 23.66 6.41 -2.21
N ASP A 27 22.69 5.70 -1.64
CA ASP A 27 21.24 5.86 -1.85
C ASP A 27 20.47 5.71 -0.52
N ASP A 28 21.15 6.00 0.59
CA ASP A 28 20.65 5.96 1.97
C ASP A 28 20.12 4.61 2.45
N ARG A 29 20.39 3.51 1.73
CA ARG A 29 20.03 2.15 2.15
C ARG A 29 21.20 1.39 2.78
N CYS A 30 20.94 0.58 3.78
CA CYS A 30 21.94 -0.20 4.50
C CYS A 30 21.42 -1.57 4.94
N GLY A 31 22.32 -2.43 5.42
CA GLY A 31 22.01 -3.82 5.76
C GLY A 31 22.42 -4.78 4.64
N MET A 32 21.73 -5.92 4.53
CA MET A 32 22.00 -6.91 3.47
C MET A 32 21.20 -6.57 2.22
N ILE A 33 21.86 -6.09 1.18
CA ILE A 33 21.23 -5.70 -0.10
C ILE A 33 21.83 -6.59 -1.19
N ASN A 34 20.99 -7.40 -1.84
CA ASN A 34 21.41 -8.33 -2.90
C ASN A 34 22.55 -9.27 -2.50
N GLY A 35 22.57 -9.71 -1.22
CA GLY A 35 23.63 -10.58 -0.69
C GLY A 35 24.92 -9.86 -0.28
N GLU A 36 25.00 -8.55 -0.47
CA GLU A 36 26.13 -7.72 -0.06
C GLU A 36 25.83 -6.94 1.22
N LYS A 37 26.82 -6.81 2.10
CA LYS A 37 26.73 -5.94 3.27
C LYS A 37 26.92 -4.49 2.83
N VAL A 38 25.91 -3.65 3.06
CA VAL A 38 25.93 -2.21 2.77
C VAL A 38 25.88 -1.43 4.09
N THR A 39 26.79 -0.49 4.27
CA THR A 39 26.95 0.32 5.49
C THR A 39 26.61 1.78 5.24
N CYS A 40 26.16 2.50 6.26
CA CYS A 40 25.88 3.92 6.13
C CYS A 40 27.14 4.78 6.00
N PRO A 41 27.01 5.98 5.39
CA PRO A 41 28.04 7.01 5.43
C PRO A 41 28.51 7.32 6.86
N SER A 42 29.72 7.87 6.96
CA SER A 42 30.32 8.20 8.26
C SER A 42 29.44 9.18 9.05
N GLY A 43 29.09 8.81 10.29
CA GLY A 43 28.24 9.61 11.18
C GLY A 43 26.78 9.20 11.19
N GLU A 44 26.36 8.27 10.34
CA GLU A 44 25.00 7.76 10.27
C GLU A 44 24.89 6.32 10.80
N CYS A 45 23.71 5.99 11.31
CA CYS A 45 23.34 4.67 11.78
C CYS A 45 22.41 3.99 10.79
N CYS A 46 22.50 2.67 10.71
CA CYS A 46 21.60 1.86 9.91
C CYS A 46 20.36 1.47 10.72
N SER A 47 19.19 2.04 10.44
CA SER A 47 17.96 1.66 11.12
C SER A 47 17.64 0.17 10.96
N THR A 48 16.81 -0.37 11.85
CA THR A 48 16.25 -1.74 11.72
C THR A 48 15.49 -1.94 10.42
N TYR A 49 15.09 -0.86 9.74
CA TYR A 49 14.37 -0.84 8.47
C TYR A 49 15.28 -0.69 7.24
N GLY A 50 16.60 -0.72 7.42
CA GLY A 50 17.57 -0.72 6.31
C GLY A 50 17.82 0.66 5.70
N TRP A 51 17.69 1.73 6.48
CA TRP A 51 17.94 3.12 6.07
C TRP A 51 19.00 3.82 6.91
N CYS A 52 19.78 4.69 6.28
CA CYS A 52 20.80 5.50 6.93
C CYS A 52 20.23 6.80 7.49
N GLY A 53 20.67 7.17 8.68
CA GLY A 53 20.30 8.45 9.28
C GLY A 53 20.94 8.67 10.65
N THR A 54 20.80 9.89 11.16
CA THR A 54 21.41 10.32 12.44
C THR A 54 20.41 10.41 13.59
N SER A 55 19.12 10.15 13.34
CA SER A 55 18.08 10.26 14.35
C SER A 55 18.13 9.12 15.37
N LYS A 56 17.46 9.31 16.51
CA LYS A 56 17.40 8.30 17.57
C LYS A 56 16.80 6.98 17.08
N GLU A 57 15.84 7.05 16.17
CA GLU A 57 15.16 5.92 15.52
C GLU A 57 16.10 5.15 14.58
N HIS A 58 17.08 5.83 13.99
CA HIS A 58 18.12 5.21 13.16
C HIS A 58 19.24 4.59 14.02
N CYS A 59 19.52 5.20 15.18
CA CYS A 59 20.59 4.82 16.10
C CYS A 59 20.10 4.03 17.34
N VAL A 60 18.98 3.30 17.24
CA VAL A 60 18.47 2.46 18.34
C VAL A 60 19.39 1.28 18.67
N THR A 61 19.31 0.76 19.88
CA THR A 61 20.15 -0.34 20.40
C THR A 61 20.06 -1.65 19.59
N ASP A 62 18.95 -1.85 18.87
CA ASP A 62 18.69 -3.02 18.00
C ASP A 62 19.04 -2.78 16.53
N CYS A 63 19.84 -1.75 16.24
CA CYS A 63 20.43 -1.54 14.92
C CYS A 63 21.24 -2.76 14.49
N LEU A 64 20.94 -3.23 13.28
CA LEU A 64 21.46 -4.47 12.72
C LEU A 64 22.99 -4.57 12.75
N PHE A 65 23.77 -3.50 12.50
CA PHE A 65 25.24 -3.63 12.40
C PHE A 65 26.13 -2.41 12.73
N GLN A 66 25.61 -1.21 13.04
CA GLN A 66 26.44 0.03 13.10
C GLN A 66 26.29 0.93 14.34
N CYS A 67 25.64 0.49 15.42
CA CYS A 67 25.40 1.38 16.57
C CYS A 67 26.55 1.57 17.57
N LYS A 68 27.78 1.10 17.30
CA LYS A 68 28.83 1.11 18.32
C LYS A 68 29.76 2.33 18.38
N ASN A 69 29.72 3.27 17.42
CA ASN A 69 30.74 4.35 17.38
C ASN A 69 30.25 5.80 17.25
N SER A 70 28.96 6.10 17.39
CA SER A 70 28.46 7.48 17.28
C SER A 70 27.65 7.86 18.52
N LYS A 71 28.24 8.61 19.46
CA LYS A 71 27.46 9.28 20.51
C LYS A 71 26.52 10.29 19.83
N PRO A 72 25.23 10.36 20.21
CA PRO A 72 24.35 11.42 19.74
C PRO A 72 24.95 12.76 20.17
N THR A 73 25.37 13.57 19.19
CA THR A 73 25.95 14.88 19.49
C THR A 73 24.79 15.84 19.73
N THR A 74 24.44 16.03 21.00
CA THR A 74 23.58 17.13 21.45
C THR A 74 24.30 18.45 21.21
N THR A 75 24.08 19.04 20.03
CA THR A 75 24.44 20.45 19.83
C THR A 75 23.21 21.27 20.14
N THR A 76 23.11 21.70 21.40
CA THR A 76 22.26 22.81 21.83
C THR A 76 22.65 24.05 21.04
N LYS A 77 21.76 24.54 20.18
CA LYS A 77 21.90 25.88 19.59
C LYS A 77 21.33 26.91 20.58
N PRO A 78 22.02 28.04 20.84
CA PRO A 78 21.62 28.99 21.86
C PRO A 78 20.27 29.66 21.56
N THR A 79 19.45 29.78 22.61
CA THR A 79 18.26 30.61 22.65
C THR A 79 18.68 32.07 22.69
N THR A 80 18.47 32.81 21.60
CA THR A 80 18.40 34.27 21.64
C THR A 80 16.98 34.72 21.38
N SER A 81 16.38 35.28 22.42
CA SER A 81 15.15 36.04 22.39
C SER A 81 15.34 37.28 21.50
N VAL A 82 14.57 37.37 20.41
CA VAL A 82 14.40 38.64 19.68
C VAL A 82 12.90 38.90 19.51
N LYS A 83 12.45 39.99 20.14
CA LYS A 83 11.13 40.61 20.02
C LYS A 83 11.01 41.25 18.61
N PRO A 84 9.83 41.22 17.96
CA PRO A 84 9.73 41.48 16.53
C PRO A 84 9.82 42.98 16.22
N THR A 85 10.72 43.37 15.32
CA THR A 85 10.65 44.65 14.62
C THR A 85 11.28 44.56 13.23
N SER A 86 10.56 45.13 12.26
CA SER A 86 10.93 45.42 10.86
C SER A 86 10.90 44.28 9.81
N LYS A 87 9.85 44.36 8.98
CA LYS A 87 9.72 44.17 7.52
C LYS A 87 10.61 43.13 6.80
N PRO A 88 10.04 42.21 5.99
CA PRO A 88 10.82 41.18 5.30
C PRO A 88 11.71 41.79 4.20
N SER A 89 13.01 41.50 4.29
CA SER A 89 13.97 41.68 3.21
C SER A 89 13.93 40.44 2.32
N THR A 90 13.57 40.63 1.04
CA THR A 90 13.57 39.63 -0.01
C THR A 90 15.00 39.25 -0.38
N THR A 91 15.51 38.14 0.15
CA THR A 91 16.63 37.42 -0.46
C THR A 91 16.08 36.41 -1.46
N THR A 92 16.20 36.76 -2.74
CA THR A 92 15.93 35.92 -3.90
C THR A 92 16.92 34.76 -3.96
N GLY A 93 16.51 33.56 -3.55
CA GLY A 93 17.12 32.31 -4.04
C GLY A 93 16.86 32.14 -5.55
N PRO A 94 17.60 31.27 -6.24
CA PRO A 94 17.50 31.13 -7.70
C PRO A 94 16.04 30.86 -8.10
N ASN A 95 15.51 31.71 -8.98
CA ASN A 95 14.17 31.59 -9.51
C ASN A 95 14.09 30.27 -10.32
N PRO A 96 13.19 29.32 -9.99
CA PRO A 96 13.17 28.03 -10.66
C PRO A 96 12.95 28.22 -12.17
N THR A 97 13.85 27.68 -12.98
CA THR A 97 13.80 27.78 -14.45
C THR A 97 12.70 26.93 -15.09
N LYS A 98 12.04 26.05 -14.30
CA LYS A 98 10.99 25.15 -14.78
C LYS A 98 10.05 24.72 -13.65
N THR A 99 8.75 24.82 -13.90
CA THR A 99 7.69 24.26 -13.04
C THR A 99 7.11 23.03 -13.72
N VAL A 100 6.95 21.93 -12.99
CA VAL A 100 6.32 20.69 -13.49
C VAL A 100 5.26 20.21 -12.51
N ILE A 101 4.18 19.63 -13.01
CA ILE A 101 3.17 19.00 -12.16
C ILE A 101 3.67 17.64 -11.71
N SER A 102 3.59 17.40 -10.40
CA SER A 102 3.95 16.16 -9.75
C SER A 102 3.13 15.01 -10.29
N SER A 103 3.82 13.95 -10.74
CA SER A 103 3.22 12.66 -11.11
C SER A 103 3.37 11.60 -10.01
N ASP A 104 4.16 11.89 -8.98
CA ASP A 104 4.50 10.98 -7.87
C ASP A 104 4.00 11.49 -6.51
N TRP A 105 3.19 12.57 -6.51
CA TRP A 105 2.64 13.25 -5.34
C TRP A 105 3.69 13.84 -4.39
N THR A 106 4.94 13.96 -4.82
CA THR A 106 5.96 14.77 -4.14
C THR A 106 6.00 16.17 -4.73
N CYS A 107 6.44 17.16 -3.97
CA CYS A 107 6.44 18.55 -4.39
C CYS A 107 7.56 19.35 -3.72
N GLY A 108 7.71 20.60 -4.12
CA GLY A 108 8.75 21.49 -3.66
C GLY A 108 9.93 21.55 -4.63
N LEU A 109 10.99 22.24 -4.21
CA LEU A 109 12.16 22.48 -5.05
C LEU A 109 13.05 21.24 -5.11
N LYS A 110 13.17 20.63 -6.29
CA LYS A 110 14.10 19.52 -6.58
C LYS A 110 15.18 20.02 -7.53
N GLY A 111 16.33 20.42 -6.98
CA GLY A 111 17.37 21.09 -7.76
C GLY A 111 16.87 22.43 -8.31
N ASN A 112 16.87 22.61 -9.63
CA ASN A 112 16.38 23.82 -10.31
C ASN A 112 14.92 23.71 -10.82
N VAL A 113 14.20 22.64 -10.45
CA VAL A 113 12.83 22.39 -10.88
C VAL A 113 11.89 22.51 -9.68
N PHE A 114 10.87 23.35 -9.79
CA PHE A 114 9.80 23.40 -8.81
C PHE A 114 8.73 22.39 -9.19
N VAL A 115 8.55 21.36 -8.36
CA VAL A 115 7.52 20.33 -8.56
C VAL A 115 6.26 20.77 -7.83
N GLN A 116 5.21 21.08 -8.57
CA GLN A 116 3.93 21.54 -8.05
C GLN A 116 2.96 20.37 -7.90
N CYS A 117 2.09 20.42 -6.90
CA CYS A 117 1.05 19.42 -6.74
C CYS A 117 -0.01 19.47 -7.85
N PRO A 118 -0.68 18.35 -8.12
CA PRO A 118 -1.85 18.33 -9.01
C PRO A 118 -2.91 19.33 -8.55
N ALA A 119 -3.75 19.78 -9.49
CA ALA A 119 -4.79 20.76 -9.20
C ALA A 119 -5.69 20.29 -8.04
N GLY A 120 -5.95 21.19 -7.08
CA GLY A 120 -6.70 20.88 -5.86
C GLY A 120 -5.84 20.39 -4.68
N TYR A 121 -4.51 20.37 -4.81
CA TYR A 121 -3.61 19.91 -3.75
C TYR A 121 -2.49 20.92 -3.49
N CYS A 122 -2.08 20.99 -2.22
CA CYS A 122 -1.04 21.84 -1.69
C CYS A 122 0.22 21.04 -1.40
N CYS A 123 1.36 21.72 -1.44
CA CYS A 123 2.63 21.13 -1.06
C CYS A 123 2.91 21.33 0.43
N SER A 124 2.98 20.23 1.19
CA SER A 124 3.37 20.28 2.59
C SER A 124 4.82 20.71 2.75
N GLU A 125 5.20 21.13 3.96
CA GLU A 125 6.59 21.44 4.29
C GLU A 125 7.53 20.23 4.14
N TYR A 126 6.97 19.03 4.15
CA TYR A 126 7.68 17.77 3.99
C TYR A 126 7.81 17.34 2.52
N GLY A 127 7.38 18.18 1.57
CA GLY A 127 7.52 17.91 0.13
C GLY A 127 6.51 16.92 -0.42
N TRP A 128 5.29 16.89 0.14
CA TRP A 128 4.21 16.00 -0.28
C TRP A 128 2.94 16.75 -0.65
N CYS A 129 2.22 16.21 -1.62
CA CYS A 129 0.96 16.76 -2.10
C CYS A 129 -0.22 16.24 -1.30
N GLY A 130 -1.05 17.14 -0.79
CA GLY A 130 -2.25 16.83 -0.01
C GLY A 130 -3.20 18.02 0.04
N ASN A 131 -4.43 17.80 0.48
CA ASN A 131 -5.51 18.81 0.41
C ASN A 131 -6.08 19.18 1.78
N THR A 132 -5.40 18.79 2.87
CA THR A 132 -5.77 19.14 4.24
C THR A 132 -5.03 20.39 4.73
N GLU A 133 -5.44 20.94 5.85
CA GLU A 133 -4.84 22.14 6.45
C GLU A 133 -3.32 21.99 6.71
N GLU A 134 -2.88 20.79 7.08
CA GLU A 134 -1.46 20.45 7.32
C GLU A 134 -0.60 20.59 6.04
N TYR A 135 -1.18 20.26 4.88
CA TYR A 135 -0.51 20.36 3.58
C TYR A 135 -0.65 21.76 3.00
N CYS A 136 -1.73 22.45 3.33
CA CYS A 136 -2.07 23.74 2.75
C CYS A 136 -1.55 24.94 3.54
N LYS A 137 -1.30 24.83 4.86
CA LYS A 137 -0.77 25.89 5.73
C LYS A 137 -1.34 27.30 5.44
N GLY A 138 -2.64 27.40 5.17
CA GLY A 138 -3.35 28.64 4.83
C GLY A 138 -3.43 29.01 3.34
N SER A 139 -2.82 28.23 2.45
CA SER A 139 -2.91 28.36 0.98
C SER A 139 -4.17 27.65 0.49
N GLN A 140 -5.06 28.34 -0.23
CA GLN A 140 -6.24 27.69 -0.82
C GLN A 140 -5.81 26.78 -1.99
N PRO A 141 -6.29 25.53 -2.09
CA PRO A 141 -6.04 24.68 -3.25
C PRO A 141 -6.63 25.34 -4.52
N GLN A 142 -5.87 25.37 -5.62
CA GLN A 142 -6.41 25.91 -6.88
C GLN A 142 -7.59 25.04 -7.36
N PRO A 143 -8.74 25.64 -7.73
CA PRO A 143 -9.93 24.90 -8.14
C PRO A 143 -9.71 24.12 -9.45
N GLN A 144 -10.28 22.91 -9.53
CA GLN A 144 -10.20 22.04 -10.72
C GLN A 144 -10.91 22.66 -11.94
N PRO A 145 -10.38 22.50 -13.17
CA PRO A 145 -11.19 22.47 -14.39
C PRO A 145 -11.95 21.14 -14.44
N THR A 146 -13.26 21.17 -14.29
CA THR A 146 -14.12 19.98 -14.32
C THR A 146 -14.51 19.63 -15.75
N ASN A 147 -13.86 18.62 -16.34
CA ASN A 147 -14.34 18.01 -17.58
C ASN A 147 -14.13 16.48 -17.53
N THR A 148 -15.12 15.74 -17.01
CA THR A 148 -15.32 14.33 -17.40
C THR A 148 -16.82 13.99 -17.36
N PRO A 149 -17.43 13.51 -18.47
CA PRO A 149 -18.81 13.05 -18.50
C PRO A 149 -18.91 11.65 -17.89
N GLY A 150 -19.64 11.52 -16.79
CA GLY A 150 -19.85 10.28 -16.03
C GLY A 150 -19.89 10.63 -14.53
N GLY A 151 -21.03 10.44 -13.87
CA GLY A 151 -21.21 10.90 -12.48
C GLY A 151 -20.12 10.34 -11.55
N LYS A 152 -19.42 11.21 -10.81
CA LYS A 152 -18.35 10.82 -9.88
C LYS A 152 -18.89 9.80 -8.86
N VAL A 153 -18.23 8.64 -8.74
CA VAL A 153 -18.50 7.68 -7.64
C VAL A 153 -18.29 8.41 -6.30
N PRO A 154 -19.24 8.33 -5.34
CA PRO A 154 -19.16 9.12 -4.12
C PRO A 154 -18.04 8.65 -3.20
N THR A 155 -17.32 9.61 -2.60
CA THR A 155 -16.35 9.36 -1.54
C THR A 155 -17.02 9.46 -0.16
N GLY A 156 -16.50 8.71 0.82
CA GLY A 156 -17.03 8.68 2.19
C GLY A 156 -18.49 8.25 2.30
N LYS A 157 -18.98 7.45 1.36
CA LYS A 157 -20.28 6.78 1.43
C LYS A 157 -20.07 5.30 1.17
N VAL A 158 -20.82 4.48 1.90
CA VAL A 158 -20.81 3.02 1.73
C VAL A 158 -21.47 2.67 0.40
N ILE A 159 -20.82 1.79 -0.37
CA ILE A 159 -21.28 1.25 -1.64
C ILE A 159 -21.30 -0.27 -1.52
N GLU A 160 -22.49 -0.87 -1.62
CA GLU A 160 -22.70 -2.32 -1.41
C GLU A 160 -22.98 -3.07 -2.71
N THR A 161 -23.36 -2.36 -3.76
CA THR A 161 -23.77 -2.95 -5.03
C THR A 161 -23.11 -2.23 -6.21
N CYS A 162 -22.99 -2.92 -7.33
CA CYS A 162 -22.52 -2.32 -8.58
C CYS A 162 -23.56 -1.33 -9.15
N ASN A 163 -23.17 -0.50 -10.11
CA ASN A 163 -24.11 0.41 -10.79
C ASN A 163 -24.81 -0.24 -11.99
N LYS A 164 -24.20 -1.26 -12.61
CA LYS A 164 -24.71 -1.90 -13.82
C LYS A 164 -25.32 -3.27 -13.52
N ALA A 165 -26.59 -3.46 -13.89
CA ALA A 165 -27.24 -4.77 -13.83
C ALA A 165 -26.47 -5.84 -14.63
N GLY A 166 -26.51 -7.08 -14.15
CA GLY A 166 -25.77 -8.20 -14.73
C GLY A 166 -24.26 -8.16 -14.45
N SER A 167 -23.78 -7.24 -13.60
CA SER A 167 -22.38 -7.21 -13.16
C SER A 167 -22.21 -7.90 -11.82
N PHE A 168 -21.11 -8.63 -11.67
CA PHE A 168 -20.74 -9.30 -10.42
C PHE A 168 -19.27 -8.99 -10.12
N ALA A 169 -19.03 -8.07 -9.18
CA ALA A 169 -17.71 -7.79 -8.69
C ALA A 169 -17.32 -8.83 -7.63
N VAL A 170 -16.54 -9.82 -8.05
CA VAL A 170 -15.90 -10.76 -7.13
C VAL A 170 -14.72 -10.04 -6.49
N THR A 171 -14.62 -10.09 -5.17
CA THR A 171 -13.56 -9.39 -4.44
C THR A 171 -12.93 -10.28 -3.37
N PHE A 172 -11.71 -9.96 -2.95
CA PHE A 172 -10.95 -10.71 -1.95
C PHE A 172 -10.27 -9.76 -0.97
N ASP A 173 -10.40 -10.04 0.33
CA ASP A 173 -9.86 -9.25 1.42
C ASP A 173 -8.68 -9.96 2.12
N ASP A 174 -7.98 -9.20 2.96
CA ASP A 174 -6.90 -9.59 3.89
C ASP A 174 -5.56 -10.00 3.28
N GLY A 175 -5.54 -10.33 1.99
CA GLY A 175 -4.30 -10.66 1.30
C GLY A 175 -3.37 -9.47 1.00
N PRO A 176 -2.29 -9.73 0.25
CA PRO A 176 -1.92 -11.02 -0.32
C PRO A 176 -1.42 -12.05 0.72
N SER A 177 -1.68 -13.34 0.44
CA SER A 177 -1.29 -14.51 1.24
C SER A 177 -0.43 -15.48 0.43
N GLU A 178 0.01 -16.59 1.04
CA GLU A 178 0.67 -17.68 0.31
C GLU A 178 -0.23 -18.32 -0.78
N TYR A 179 -1.55 -18.19 -0.67
CA TYR A 179 -2.52 -18.76 -1.63
C TYR A 179 -2.87 -17.82 -2.79
N THR A 180 -2.56 -16.52 -2.68
CA THR A 180 -2.91 -15.52 -3.70
C THR A 180 -2.31 -15.87 -5.07
N GLY A 181 -1.10 -16.45 -5.10
CA GLY A 181 -0.49 -16.90 -6.36
C GLY A 181 -1.35 -17.90 -7.14
N ARG A 182 -1.92 -18.90 -6.45
CA ARG A 182 -2.81 -19.90 -7.06
C ARG A 182 -4.13 -19.30 -7.52
N LEU A 183 -4.67 -18.35 -6.75
CA LEU A 183 -5.86 -17.60 -7.15
C LEU A 183 -5.62 -16.81 -8.44
N LEU A 184 -4.47 -16.13 -8.56
CA LEU A 184 -4.10 -15.40 -9.78
C LEU A 184 -3.99 -16.32 -11.00
N ASP A 185 -3.50 -17.54 -10.83
CA ASP A 185 -3.50 -18.54 -11.91
C ASP A 185 -4.93 -18.90 -12.38
N ASP A 186 -5.84 -19.12 -11.43
CA ASP A 186 -7.26 -19.43 -11.71
C ASP A 186 -7.98 -18.27 -12.43
N LEU A 187 -7.67 -17.04 -12.02
CA LEU A 187 -8.21 -15.81 -12.62
C LEU A 187 -7.69 -15.61 -14.05
N LYS A 188 -6.37 -15.83 -14.26
CA LYS A 188 -5.73 -15.74 -15.57
C LYS A 188 -6.26 -16.80 -16.54
N ALA A 189 -6.43 -18.04 -16.08
CA ALA A 189 -6.97 -19.14 -16.90
C ALA A 189 -8.39 -18.85 -17.45
N ARG A 190 -9.17 -18.04 -16.73
CA ARG A 190 -10.53 -17.64 -17.12
C ARG A 190 -10.60 -16.25 -17.77
N ASN A 191 -9.47 -15.57 -17.89
CA ASN A 191 -9.36 -14.19 -18.38
C ASN A 191 -10.33 -13.22 -17.66
N VAL A 192 -10.45 -13.33 -16.35
CA VAL A 192 -11.32 -12.47 -15.53
C VAL A 192 -10.50 -11.54 -14.65
N LYS A 193 -11.07 -10.38 -14.32
CA LYS A 193 -10.48 -9.37 -13.43
C LYS A 193 -11.39 -9.18 -12.22
N VAL A 194 -10.77 -9.02 -11.06
CA VAL A 194 -11.41 -8.94 -9.74
C VAL A 194 -10.78 -7.81 -8.94
N THR A 195 -11.31 -7.52 -7.76
CA THR A 195 -10.72 -6.55 -6.83
C THR A 195 -10.08 -7.23 -5.64
N PHE A 196 -8.88 -6.82 -5.26
CA PHE A 196 -8.22 -7.19 -4.01
C PHE A 196 -8.21 -5.99 -3.05
N PHE A 197 -8.71 -6.16 -1.83
CA PHE A 197 -8.56 -5.17 -0.75
C PHE A 197 -7.43 -5.62 0.15
N VAL A 198 -6.31 -4.91 0.07
CA VAL A 198 -5.03 -5.36 0.61
C VAL A 198 -4.75 -4.77 1.98
N VAL A 199 -4.34 -5.62 2.92
CA VAL A 199 -3.81 -5.21 4.22
C VAL A 199 -2.34 -4.81 4.06
N GLY A 200 -2.00 -3.60 4.51
CA GLY A 200 -0.67 -3.02 4.27
C GLY A 200 0.49 -3.83 4.85
N GLU A 201 0.30 -4.42 6.04
CA GLU A 201 1.30 -5.26 6.72
C GLU A 201 1.71 -6.49 5.89
N MET A 202 0.81 -7.03 5.05
CA MET A 202 1.12 -8.18 4.19
C MET A 202 2.22 -7.86 3.16
N LEU A 203 2.41 -6.57 2.85
CA LEU A 203 3.42 -6.07 1.91
C LEU A 203 4.80 -5.89 2.55
N GLU A 204 4.96 -6.16 3.84
CA GLU A 204 6.28 -6.25 4.47
C GLU A 204 7.05 -7.49 3.99
N SER A 205 6.35 -8.55 3.62
CA SER A 205 6.92 -9.75 3.01
C SER A 205 7.28 -9.55 1.54
N SER A 206 8.37 -10.15 1.07
CA SER A 206 8.75 -10.13 -0.36
C SER A 206 7.70 -10.83 -1.24
N GLN A 207 7.13 -11.93 -0.75
CA GLN A 207 6.10 -12.69 -1.42
C GLN A 207 4.81 -11.88 -1.57
N GLY A 208 4.36 -11.19 -0.52
CA GLY A 208 3.19 -10.32 -0.58
C GLY A 208 3.35 -9.21 -1.62
N ARG A 209 4.53 -8.56 -1.68
CA ARG A 209 4.83 -7.58 -2.73
C ARG A 209 4.82 -8.19 -4.14
N GLN A 210 5.37 -9.40 -4.30
CA GLN A 210 5.38 -10.09 -5.58
C GLN A 210 3.96 -10.38 -6.08
N PHE A 211 3.09 -10.89 -5.20
CA PHE A 211 1.70 -11.19 -5.56
C PHE A 211 0.87 -9.94 -5.80
N LEU A 212 1.06 -8.88 -5.01
CA LEU A 212 0.41 -7.59 -5.28
C LEU A 212 0.81 -7.05 -6.65
N LYS A 213 2.11 -7.05 -6.96
CA LYS A 213 2.60 -6.57 -8.26
C LYS A 213 2.02 -7.39 -9.40
N ARG A 214 2.01 -8.72 -9.26
CA ARG A 214 1.42 -9.62 -10.25
C ARG A 214 -0.07 -9.34 -10.45
N ALA A 215 -0.84 -9.19 -9.37
CA ALA A 215 -2.26 -8.87 -9.46
C ALA A 215 -2.49 -7.56 -10.23
N TYR A 216 -1.71 -6.52 -9.95
CA TYR A 216 -1.79 -5.25 -10.68
C TYR A 216 -1.39 -5.39 -12.15
N ASP A 217 -0.25 -6.02 -12.45
CA ASP A 217 0.23 -6.21 -13.83
C ASP A 217 -0.72 -7.07 -14.68
N GLU A 218 -1.45 -8.00 -14.06
CA GLU A 218 -2.47 -8.82 -14.71
C GLU A 218 -3.83 -8.08 -14.84
N GLY A 219 -3.93 -6.83 -14.40
CA GLY A 219 -5.09 -5.96 -14.60
C GLY A 219 -6.19 -6.10 -13.54
N HIS A 220 -5.88 -6.68 -12.38
CA HIS A 220 -6.80 -6.68 -11.24
C HIS A 220 -6.82 -5.32 -10.57
N HIS A 221 -7.97 -4.97 -9.97
CA HIS A 221 -8.12 -3.73 -9.23
C HIS A 221 -7.60 -3.90 -7.80
N ILE A 222 -6.84 -2.93 -7.31
CA ILE A 222 -6.24 -2.94 -5.97
C ILE A 222 -6.86 -1.83 -5.12
N GLY A 223 -7.50 -2.21 -4.02
CA GLY A 223 -8.01 -1.31 -2.98
C GLY A 223 -7.25 -1.47 -1.66
N SER A 224 -7.47 -0.52 -0.74
CA SER A 224 -6.90 -0.56 0.61
C SER A 224 -7.81 -1.30 1.60
N HIS A 225 -7.23 -2.03 2.55
CA HIS A 225 -7.92 -2.65 3.68
C HIS A 225 -7.30 -2.27 5.03
N THR A 226 -6.84 -1.01 5.16
CA THR A 226 -6.03 -0.51 6.30
C THR A 226 -4.67 -1.20 6.42
N TYR A 227 -3.82 -0.79 7.38
CA TYR A 227 -2.45 -1.31 7.47
C TYR A 227 -2.40 -2.53 8.36
N THR A 228 -3.02 -2.45 9.54
CA THR A 228 -3.07 -3.52 10.55
C THR A 228 -4.49 -4.05 10.78
N HIS A 229 -5.39 -3.92 9.80
CA HIS A 229 -6.77 -4.43 9.86
C HIS A 229 -7.60 -3.90 11.05
N ILE A 230 -7.63 -2.57 11.23
CA ILE A 230 -8.39 -1.93 12.33
C ILE A 230 -9.86 -1.71 11.99
N SER A 231 -10.75 -1.79 12.99
CA SER A 231 -12.12 -1.26 12.83
C SER A 231 -12.09 0.26 12.71
N LEU A 232 -12.59 0.80 11.59
CA LEU A 232 -12.70 2.24 11.40
C LEU A 232 -13.71 2.86 12.37
N ALA A 233 -14.84 2.17 12.60
CA ALA A 233 -15.90 2.66 13.48
C ALA A 233 -15.42 2.90 14.92
N LYS A 234 -14.48 2.06 15.40
CA LYS A 234 -13.97 2.04 16.77
C LYS A 234 -12.66 2.82 16.96
N SER A 235 -12.10 3.38 15.88
CA SER A 235 -10.79 4.03 15.90
C SER A 235 -10.87 5.56 15.93
N SER A 236 -9.81 6.20 16.40
CA SER A 236 -9.67 7.66 16.33
C SER A 236 -9.40 8.12 14.89
N ASP A 237 -9.74 9.37 14.61
CA ASP A 237 -9.51 10.03 13.32
C ASP A 237 -8.05 10.04 12.89
N SER A 238 -7.12 10.27 13.83
CA SER A 238 -5.68 10.23 13.57
C SER A 238 -5.20 8.82 13.27
N LYS A 239 -5.73 7.81 13.98
CA LYS A 239 -5.41 6.41 13.72
C LYS A 239 -5.90 5.98 12.35
N ILE A 240 -7.14 6.32 11.97
CA ILE A 240 -7.69 6.04 10.64
C ILE A 240 -6.80 6.66 9.55
N ARG A 241 -6.44 7.95 9.66
CA ARG A 241 -5.57 8.60 8.68
C ARG A 241 -4.21 7.91 8.58
N SER A 242 -3.59 7.58 9.72
CA SER A 242 -2.30 6.87 9.73
C SER A 242 -2.39 5.51 9.06
N GLU A 243 -3.46 4.75 9.30
CA GLU A 243 -3.65 3.42 8.72
C GLU A 243 -3.84 3.49 7.20
N MET A 244 -4.67 4.42 6.72
CA MET A 244 -4.87 4.61 5.29
C MET A 244 -3.60 5.11 4.59
N GLN A 245 -2.88 6.03 5.21
CA GLN A 245 -1.64 6.56 4.65
C GLN A 245 -0.57 5.48 4.54
N LYS A 246 -0.33 4.70 5.61
CA LYS A 246 0.67 3.62 5.59
C LYS A 246 0.36 2.57 4.53
N THR A 247 -0.91 2.17 4.38
CA THR A 247 -1.30 1.21 3.34
C THR A 247 -1.14 1.80 1.94
N SER A 248 -1.51 3.07 1.76
CA SER A 248 -1.30 3.79 0.50
C SER A 248 0.18 3.84 0.11
N ASP A 249 1.08 4.14 1.06
CA ASP A 249 2.52 4.16 0.85
C ASP A 249 3.09 2.77 0.53
N ALA A 250 2.62 1.74 1.24
CA ALA A 250 3.04 0.36 1.00
C ALA A 250 2.64 -0.12 -0.41
N ILE A 251 1.39 0.15 -0.83
CA ILE A 251 0.92 -0.18 -2.18
C ILE A 251 1.68 0.63 -3.24
N PHE A 252 1.88 1.93 -3.02
CA PHE A 252 2.61 2.79 -3.96
C PHE A 252 4.05 2.30 -4.21
N LYS A 253 4.76 1.84 -3.17
CA LYS A 253 6.11 1.26 -3.31
C LYS A 253 6.16 0.03 -4.21
N VAL A 254 5.04 -0.70 -4.36
CA VAL A 254 4.98 -1.93 -5.16
C VAL A 254 4.53 -1.66 -6.59
N ILE A 255 3.50 -0.83 -6.78
CA ILE A 255 2.83 -0.66 -8.08
C ILE A 255 2.88 0.77 -8.63
N GLY A 256 3.49 1.71 -7.92
CA GLY A 256 3.60 3.13 -8.34
C GLY A 256 2.26 3.87 -8.40
N LYS A 257 1.23 3.34 -7.75
CA LYS A 257 -0.15 3.88 -7.72
C LYS A 257 -0.71 3.85 -6.31
N ARG A 258 -1.52 4.85 -5.96
CA ARG A 258 -2.21 4.93 -4.67
C ARG A 258 -3.68 4.56 -4.83
N PRO A 259 -4.26 3.70 -3.98
CA PRO A 259 -5.65 3.27 -4.12
C PRO A 259 -6.62 4.43 -3.82
N GLN A 260 -7.70 4.55 -4.60
CA GLN A 260 -8.86 5.41 -4.29
C GLN A 260 -10.04 4.64 -3.70
N TYR A 261 -9.95 3.32 -3.68
CA TYR A 261 -10.96 2.43 -3.14
C TYR A 261 -10.45 1.80 -1.86
N MET A 262 -11.36 1.63 -0.90
CA MET A 262 -11.07 0.89 0.31
C MET A 262 -12.29 0.11 0.78
N ARG A 263 -12.04 -0.98 1.48
CA ARG A 263 -13.07 -1.68 2.24
C ARG A 263 -12.74 -1.55 3.73
N PRO A 264 -13.70 -1.18 4.59
CA PRO A 264 -13.47 -1.13 6.03
C PRO A 264 -13.36 -2.55 6.59
N PRO A 265 -12.33 -2.87 7.39
CA PRO A 265 -12.29 -4.11 8.14
C PRO A 265 -13.58 -4.35 8.91
N TYR A 266 -14.04 -5.60 8.92
CA TYR A 266 -15.30 -6.04 9.53
C TYR A 266 -16.58 -5.41 8.92
N GLY A 267 -16.48 -4.64 7.83
CA GLY A 267 -17.61 -3.88 7.26
C GLY A 267 -18.06 -2.70 8.13
N GLU A 268 -17.36 -2.41 9.23
CA GLU A 268 -17.78 -1.46 10.25
C GLU A 268 -17.38 -0.02 9.91
N VAL A 269 -18.37 0.87 9.84
CA VAL A 269 -18.17 2.32 9.71
C VAL A 269 -19.01 3.10 10.72
N SER A 270 -18.56 4.31 11.02
CA SER A 270 -19.31 5.36 11.72
C SER A 270 -19.39 6.63 10.88
N THR A 271 -20.32 7.55 11.19
CA THR A 271 -20.43 8.86 10.53
C THR A 271 -19.09 9.60 10.53
N LYS A 272 -18.34 9.51 11.64
CA LYS A 272 -17.00 10.08 11.80
C LYS A 272 -16.01 9.44 10.82
N SER A 273 -15.93 8.11 10.78
CA SER A 273 -15.02 7.43 9.86
C SER A 273 -15.33 7.71 8.38
N LEU A 274 -16.61 7.83 8.02
CA LEU A 274 -17.03 8.17 6.66
C LEU A 274 -16.64 9.61 6.29
N ALA A 275 -16.70 10.54 7.23
CA ALA A 275 -16.19 11.90 7.02
C ALA A 275 -14.68 11.90 6.74
N VAL A 276 -13.90 11.11 7.49
CA VAL A 276 -12.46 10.95 7.22
C VAL A 276 -12.23 10.30 5.85
N MET A 277 -12.99 9.26 5.47
CA MET A 277 -12.87 8.66 4.14
C MET A 277 -13.21 9.66 3.03
N LYS A 278 -14.20 10.54 3.24
CA LYS A 278 -14.53 11.60 2.30
C LYS A 278 -13.38 12.59 2.13
N GLU A 279 -12.79 13.04 3.23
CA GLU A 279 -11.63 13.94 3.25
C GLU A 279 -10.44 13.35 2.50
N LEU A 280 -10.13 12.08 2.76
CA LEU A 280 -9.04 11.35 2.10
C LEU A 280 -9.36 10.93 0.65
N GLY A 281 -10.57 11.19 0.16
CA GLY A 281 -10.99 10.86 -1.20
C GLY A 281 -11.26 9.36 -1.45
N TYR A 282 -11.47 8.56 -0.40
CA TYR A 282 -11.75 7.13 -0.53
C TYR A 282 -13.22 6.83 -0.85
N LYS A 283 -13.42 5.92 -1.79
CA LYS A 283 -14.69 5.24 -2.07
C LYS A 283 -14.77 4.01 -1.17
N VAL A 284 -15.83 3.92 -0.37
CA VAL A 284 -15.95 2.92 0.70
C VAL A 284 -16.82 1.76 0.23
N ILE A 285 -16.24 0.58 0.07
CA ILE A 285 -16.86 -0.57 -0.57
C ILE A 285 -17.22 -1.63 0.46
N ASN A 286 -18.51 -1.94 0.59
CA ASN A 286 -19.00 -3.13 1.29
C ASN A 286 -19.43 -4.18 0.25
N TRP A 287 -20.41 -5.01 0.58
CA TRP A 287 -20.87 -6.13 -0.23
C TRP A 287 -22.36 -6.35 -0.01
N ASN A 288 -23.00 -7.01 -0.98
CA ASN A 288 -24.36 -7.53 -0.85
C ASN A 288 -24.40 -9.07 -1.01
N VAL A 289 -23.24 -9.71 -1.11
CA VAL A 289 -23.08 -11.17 -1.08
C VAL A 289 -21.94 -11.51 -0.12
N ASP A 290 -22.28 -11.95 1.09
CA ASP A 290 -21.30 -12.42 2.07
C ASP A 290 -21.18 -13.94 2.01
N THR A 291 -19.97 -14.45 1.76
CA THR A 291 -19.75 -15.90 1.71
C THR A 291 -19.62 -16.55 3.07
N LEU A 292 -19.32 -15.76 4.12
CA LEU A 292 -18.99 -16.25 5.47
C LEU A 292 -17.83 -17.28 5.46
N ASP A 293 -16.94 -17.19 4.48
CA ASP A 293 -15.85 -18.14 4.26
C ASP A 293 -14.87 -18.21 5.44
N TRP A 294 -14.61 -17.06 6.06
CA TRP A 294 -13.78 -16.90 7.25
C TRP A 294 -14.38 -17.58 8.50
N GLU A 295 -15.71 -17.63 8.59
CA GLU A 295 -16.42 -18.24 9.72
C GLU A 295 -16.43 -19.76 9.60
N HIS A 296 -16.91 -20.27 8.46
CA HIS A 296 -17.17 -21.69 8.32
C HIS A 296 -15.96 -22.49 7.79
N LYS A 297 -14.96 -21.83 7.18
CA LYS A 297 -13.71 -22.42 6.63
C LYS A 297 -13.92 -23.69 5.81
N ASN A 298 -14.88 -23.67 4.90
CA ASN A 298 -15.39 -24.85 4.20
C ASN A 298 -15.73 -24.52 2.74
N SER A 299 -14.97 -25.11 1.82
CA SER A 299 -15.07 -24.85 0.39
C SER A 299 -16.48 -25.02 -0.18
N GLN A 300 -17.21 -26.05 0.25
CA GLN A 300 -18.56 -26.32 -0.29
C GLN A 300 -19.59 -25.32 0.22
N LYS A 301 -19.46 -24.85 1.47
CA LYS A 301 -20.32 -23.79 2.01
C LYS A 301 -20.07 -22.45 1.29
N THR A 302 -18.82 -22.06 1.04
CA THR A 302 -18.49 -20.86 0.25
C THR A 302 -19.09 -20.94 -1.15
N LEU A 303 -18.88 -22.06 -1.85
CA LEU A 303 -19.44 -22.25 -3.20
C LEU A 303 -20.98 -22.28 -3.20
N LYS A 304 -21.60 -22.81 -2.14
CA LYS A 304 -23.06 -22.85 -2.00
C LYS A 304 -23.66 -21.46 -1.96
N VAL A 305 -23.04 -20.48 -1.28
CA VAL A 305 -23.54 -19.10 -1.26
C VAL A 305 -23.69 -18.55 -2.68
N TYR A 306 -22.66 -18.68 -3.53
CA TYR A 306 -22.74 -18.25 -4.93
C TYR A 306 -23.85 -18.96 -5.70
N LYS A 307 -23.99 -20.28 -5.53
CA LYS A 307 -25.04 -21.05 -6.20
C LYS A 307 -26.43 -20.59 -5.77
N ASP A 308 -26.65 -20.41 -4.46
CA ASP A 308 -27.94 -19.98 -3.91
C ASP A 308 -28.30 -18.56 -4.34
N THR A 309 -27.32 -17.64 -4.32
CA THR A 309 -27.50 -16.26 -4.80
C THR A 309 -27.89 -16.26 -6.28
N LEU A 310 -27.12 -16.96 -7.13
CA LEU A 310 -27.33 -16.93 -8.58
C LEU A 310 -28.56 -17.72 -9.03
N ALA A 311 -29.00 -18.72 -8.26
CA ALA A 311 -30.26 -19.43 -8.53
C ALA A 311 -31.50 -18.54 -8.36
N LYS A 312 -31.40 -17.47 -7.57
CA LYS A 312 -32.50 -16.53 -7.31
C LYS A 312 -32.34 -15.21 -8.07
N ALA A 313 -31.19 -14.96 -8.67
CA ALA A 313 -30.87 -13.69 -9.30
C ALA A 313 -31.47 -13.56 -10.71
N ASP A 314 -31.92 -12.35 -11.04
CA ASP A 314 -32.26 -11.92 -12.39
C ASP A 314 -31.17 -10.97 -12.92
N LYS A 315 -30.41 -11.44 -13.91
CA LYS A 315 -29.33 -10.66 -14.55
C LYS A 315 -29.77 -9.32 -15.14
N LYS A 316 -31.07 -9.11 -15.39
CA LYS A 316 -31.59 -7.83 -15.91
C LYS A 316 -31.68 -6.75 -14.82
N ASN A 317 -31.78 -7.16 -13.57
CA ASN A 317 -32.09 -6.26 -12.44
C ASN A 317 -30.97 -6.26 -11.39
N ASP A 318 -30.42 -7.45 -11.12
CA ASP A 318 -29.49 -7.68 -10.03
C ASP A 318 -28.05 -7.37 -10.41
N ARG A 319 -27.28 -7.06 -9.37
CA ARG A 319 -25.89 -6.62 -9.47
C ARG A 319 -25.22 -6.85 -8.12
N PHE A 320 -23.99 -7.35 -8.13
CA PHE A 320 -23.39 -7.89 -6.91
C PHE A 320 -21.98 -7.39 -6.67
N ILE A 321 -21.64 -7.18 -5.40
CA ILE A 321 -20.28 -7.12 -4.89
C ILE A 321 -20.19 -8.20 -3.81
N SER A 322 -19.29 -9.17 -3.95
CA SER A 322 -19.11 -10.22 -2.95
C SER A 322 -17.99 -9.95 -1.97
N LEU A 323 -18.05 -10.59 -0.81
CA LEU A 323 -16.98 -10.67 0.19
C LEU A 323 -16.52 -12.12 0.36
N GLN A 324 -15.20 -12.31 0.30
CA GLN A 324 -14.47 -13.51 0.72
C GLN A 324 -12.99 -13.14 0.90
N HIS A 325 -12.16 -14.09 1.31
CA HIS A 325 -10.79 -13.82 1.75
C HIS A 325 -9.80 -14.74 1.05
N ASP A 326 -8.77 -14.20 0.40
CA ASP A 326 -7.74 -14.98 -0.29
C ASP A 326 -6.66 -15.52 0.66
N ILE A 327 -6.73 -15.19 1.95
CA ILE A 327 -5.98 -15.84 3.02
C ILE A 327 -6.56 -17.23 3.40
N GLN A 328 -7.77 -17.58 2.93
CA GLN A 328 -8.42 -18.85 3.28
C GLN A 328 -8.17 -19.91 2.21
N LEU A 329 -7.42 -20.96 2.54
CA LEU A 329 -7.19 -22.10 1.63
C LEU A 329 -8.51 -22.72 1.14
N SER A 330 -9.51 -22.81 2.03
CA SER A 330 -10.82 -23.35 1.71
C SER A 330 -11.55 -22.53 0.62
N THR A 331 -11.41 -21.21 0.63
CA THR A 331 -11.93 -20.30 -0.41
C THR A 331 -11.19 -20.52 -1.72
N ILE A 332 -9.85 -20.54 -1.68
CA ILE A 332 -9.06 -20.69 -2.90
C ILE A 332 -9.25 -22.07 -3.55
N ASN A 333 -9.51 -23.13 -2.79
CA ASN A 333 -9.81 -24.46 -3.34
C ASN A 333 -11.05 -24.51 -4.24
N VAL A 334 -11.98 -23.54 -4.09
CA VAL A 334 -13.18 -23.42 -4.94
C VAL A 334 -13.25 -22.13 -5.74
N ALA A 335 -12.20 -21.30 -5.74
CA ALA A 335 -12.19 -20.03 -6.46
C ALA A 335 -12.53 -20.23 -7.95
N GLY A 336 -11.86 -21.16 -8.64
CA GLY A 336 -12.21 -21.51 -10.01
C GLY A 336 -13.68 -21.91 -10.21
N SER A 337 -14.23 -22.71 -9.29
CA SER A 337 -15.65 -23.13 -9.34
C SER A 337 -16.63 -21.98 -9.09
N ILE A 338 -16.26 -21.03 -8.22
CA ILE A 338 -17.03 -19.81 -7.99
C ILE A 338 -17.08 -18.97 -9.27
N LEU A 339 -15.93 -18.72 -9.88
CA LEU A 339 -15.82 -17.97 -11.14
C LEU A 339 -16.65 -18.63 -12.25
N ASP A 340 -16.53 -19.95 -12.40
CA ASP A 340 -17.31 -20.71 -13.39
C ASP A 340 -18.82 -20.65 -13.12
N THR A 341 -19.24 -20.64 -11.86
CA THR A 341 -20.65 -20.52 -11.48
C THR A 341 -21.21 -19.15 -11.87
N VAL A 342 -20.47 -18.07 -11.60
CA VAL A 342 -20.86 -16.71 -12.01
C VAL A 342 -20.92 -16.59 -13.54
N ILE A 343 -19.90 -17.08 -14.26
CA ILE A 343 -19.88 -17.04 -15.74
C ILE A 343 -21.07 -17.82 -16.33
N LYS A 344 -21.33 -19.03 -15.85
CA LYS A 344 -22.43 -19.89 -16.35
C LYS A 344 -23.81 -19.30 -16.09
N SER A 345 -23.97 -18.51 -15.02
CA SER A 345 -25.23 -17.79 -14.74
C SER A 345 -25.48 -16.61 -15.69
N GLY A 346 -24.50 -16.24 -16.52
CA GLY A 346 -24.59 -15.15 -17.48
C GLY A 346 -24.33 -13.76 -16.89
N PHE A 347 -23.89 -13.67 -15.63
CA PHE A 347 -23.35 -12.45 -15.04
C PHE A 347 -21.93 -12.20 -15.55
N LYS A 348 -21.58 -10.91 -15.71
CA LYS A 348 -20.23 -10.50 -16.08
C LYS A 348 -19.39 -10.28 -14.82
N ILE A 349 -18.31 -11.04 -14.69
CA ILE A 349 -17.30 -10.76 -13.66
C ILE A 349 -16.57 -9.46 -14.02
N THR A 350 -16.51 -8.55 -13.06
CA THR A 350 -15.90 -7.22 -13.23
C THR A 350 -15.04 -6.87 -12.02
N THR A 351 -14.13 -5.91 -12.17
CA THR A 351 -13.61 -5.21 -11.00
C THR A 351 -14.72 -4.36 -10.37
N VAL A 352 -14.52 -3.91 -9.11
CA VAL A 352 -15.48 -3.01 -8.44
C VAL A 352 -15.57 -1.69 -9.19
N ALA A 353 -14.44 -1.14 -9.64
CA ALA A 353 -14.45 0.14 -10.32
C ALA A 353 -15.15 0.06 -11.69
N ASP A 354 -14.90 -1.00 -12.47
CA ASP A 354 -15.62 -1.24 -13.73
C ASP A 354 -17.13 -1.34 -13.51
N CYS A 355 -17.54 -2.04 -12.44
CA CYS A 355 -18.94 -2.26 -12.14
C CYS A 355 -19.66 -1.00 -11.66
N LEU A 356 -18.91 -0.03 -11.12
CA LEU A 356 -19.37 1.31 -10.76
C LEU A 356 -19.28 2.31 -11.93
N GLY A 357 -18.65 1.93 -13.05
CA GLY A 357 -18.45 2.81 -14.21
C GLY A 357 -17.39 3.88 -13.98
N ASP A 358 -16.42 3.62 -13.10
CA ASP A 358 -15.38 4.58 -12.76
C ASP A 358 -14.09 4.34 -13.57
N SER A 359 -13.58 5.41 -14.17
CA SER A 359 -12.28 5.39 -14.86
C SER A 359 -11.13 5.86 -13.96
N GLY A 360 -11.43 6.47 -12.81
CA GLY A 360 -10.48 6.88 -11.78
C GLY A 360 -10.24 5.78 -10.74
N LEU A 361 -9.33 4.86 -11.03
CA LEU A 361 -8.99 3.72 -10.15
C LEU A 361 -8.02 4.11 -9.02
N TYR A 362 -7.07 4.98 -9.36
CA TYR A 362 -5.91 5.30 -8.55
C TYR A 362 -5.69 6.82 -8.50
N GLN A 363 -5.04 7.30 -7.44
CA GLN A 363 -4.59 8.69 -7.31
C GLN A 363 -3.29 8.91 -8.08
#